data_AF-A0A7Y9EMH5-F1
#
_entry.id   AF-A0A7Y9EMH5-F1
#
_cell.length_a   1.000
_cell.length_b   1.000
_cell.length_c   1.000
_cell.angle_alpha   90.00
_cell.angle_beta   90.00
_cell.angle_gamma   90.00
#
_symmetry.space_group_name_H-M   'P 1'
#
loop_
_entity.id
_entity.type
_entity.pdbx_description
1 polymer ?
#
loop_
_entity_poly.entity_id
_entity_poly.type
_entity_poly.pdbx_seq_one_letter_code
_entity_poly.pdbx_strand_id
1 'polypeptide(L)' 'MRDQEDSVNQEIEHMDEVDVHPDVHVATEPDEQEVLERLYGPPDRDGIFRGPPIHERGERR' A
#
# COMPACT_ATOMS: atom_id res chain seq x y z
N MET A 1 -4.20 33.24 -31.22
CA MET A 1 -3.26 32.75 -30.19
C MET A 1 -3.61 33.24 -28.78
N ARG A 2 -4.52 34.21 -28.58
CA ARG A 2 -5.01 34.60 -27.23
C ARG A 2 -5.99 33.60 -26.62
N ASP A 3 -6.78 32.92 -27.46
CA ASP A 3 -7.81 31.98 -26.99
C ASP A 3 -7.25 30.75 -26.25
N GLN A 4 -5.98 30.40 -26.49
CA GLN A 4 -5.29 29.32 -25.78
C GLN A 4 -4.80 29.76 -24.39
N GLU A 5 -4.36 31.00 -24.23
CA GLU A 5 -3.91 31.53 -22.93
C GLU A 5 -5.08 31.72 -21.97
N ASP A 6 -6.24 32.18 -22.49
CA ASP A 6 -7.47 32.30 -21.70
C ASP A 6 -8.04 30.92 -21.29
N SER A 7 -7.90 29.90 -22.13
CA SER A 7 -8.30 28.52 -21.81
C SER A 7 -7.43 27.90 -20.72
N VAL A 8 -6.11 28.12 -20.75
CA VAL A 8 -5.19 27.57 -19.75
C VAL A 8 -5.38 28.27 -18.40
N ASN A 9 -5.63 29.58 -18.40
CA ASN A 9 -5.96 30.31 -17.16
C ASN A 9 -7.26 29.80 -16.52
N GLN A 10 -8.29 29.53 -17.32
CA GLN A 10 -9.54 28.92 -16.82
C GLN A 10 -9.31 27.48 -16.31
N GLU A 11 -8.48 26.69 -17.00
CA GLU A 11 -8.16 25.32 -16.57
C GLU A 11 -7.41 25.30 -15.23
N ILE A 12 -6.50 26.25 -15.00
CA ILE A 12 -5.74 26.39 -13.74
C ILE A 12 -6.66 26.73 -12.55
N GLU A 13 -7.72 27.50 -12.76
CA GLU A 13 -8.70 27.85 -11.72
C GLU A 13 -9.50 26.66 -11.19
N HIS A 14 -9.53 25.54 -11.92
CA HIS A 14 -10.23 24.30 -11.54
C HIS A 14 -9.27 23.18 -11.11
N MET A 15 -7.96 23.45 -11.02
CA MET A 15 -6.96 22.42 -10.65
C MET A 15 -7.09 21.94 -9.19
N ASP A 16 -7.74 22.73 -8.33
CA ASP A 16 -8.09 22.36 -6.96
C ASP A 16 -9.30 21.41 -6.88
N GLU A 17 -10.07 21.26 -7.97
CA GLU A 17 -11.19 20.32 -8.09
C GLU A 17 -10.76 18.92 -8.56
N VAL A 18 -9.47 18.72 -8.85
CA VAL A 18 -8.95 17.50 -9.51
C VAL A 18 -8.77 16.34 -8.54
N ASP A 19 -8.56 16.61 -7.25
CA ASP A 19 -8.39 15.56 -6.23
C ASP A 19 -9.50 15.61 -5.17
N VAL A 20 -10.57 14.87 -5.46
CA VAL A 20 -11.75 14.76 -4.59
C VAL A 20 -11.45 13.97 -3.31
N HIS A 21 -10.38 13.16 -3.31
CA HIS A 21 -10.04 12.30 -2.19
C HIS A 21 -8.52 12.23 -1.96
N PRO A 22 -7.91 13.31 -1.44
CA PRO A 22 -6.46 13.39 -1.26
C PRO A 22 -5.89 12.28 -0.37
N ASP A 23 -6.74 11.71 0.50
CA ASP A 23 -6.36 10.64 1.43
C ASP A 23 -6.36 9.23 0.81
N VAL A 24 -6.83 9.03 -0.44
CA VAL A 24 -6.80 7.70 -1.09
C VAL A 24 -5.39 7.20 -1.37
N HIS A 25 -4.41 8.11 -1.37
CA HIS A 25 -3.00 7.79 -1.51
C HIS A 25 -2.35 7.39 -0.18
N VAL A 26 -3.07 7.52 0.94
CA VAL A 26 -2.59 7.07 2.24
C VAL A 26 -2.87 5.58 2.37
N ALA A 27 -1.82 4.80 2.64
CA ALA A 27 -1.96 3.39 2.96
C ALA A 27 -2.82 3.23 4.22
N THR A 28 -3.90 2.48 4.10
CA THR A 28 -4.84 2.20 5.22
C THR A 28 -4.49 0.91 5.96
N GLU A 29 -3.62 0.09 5.37
CA GLU A 29 -3.17 -1.18 5.90
C GLU A 29 -1.70 -1.10 6.33
N PRO A 30 -1.30 -1.87 7.37
CA PRO A 30 0.11 -2.02 7.73
C PRO A 30 0.91 -2.58 6.56
N ASP A 31 2.19 -2.23 6.50
CA ASP A 31 3.06 -2.76 5.47
C ASP A 31 3.28 -4.27 5.62
N GLU A 32 3.63 -4.92 4.51
CA GLU A 32 3.83 -6.37 4.48
C GLU A 32 4.89 -6.82 5.49
N GLN A 33 5.94 -6.03 5.71
CA GLN A 33 7.01 -6.40 6.64
C GLN A 33 6.53 -6.33 8.09
N GLU A 34 5.78 -5.31 8.49
CA GLU A 34 5.13 -5.24 9.81
C GLU A 34 4.23 -6.46 10.03
N VAL A 35 3.42 -6.82 9.03
CA VAL A 35 2.52 -7.98 9.11
C VAL A 35 3.31 -9.28 9.24
N LEU A 36 4.33 -9.50 8.41
CA LEU A 36 5.11 -10.73 8.41
C LEU A 36 5.94 -10.89 9.69
N GLU A 37 6.56 -9.82 10.19
CA GLU A 37 7.31 -9.84 11.45
C GLU A 37 6.40 -10.13 12.65
N ARG A 38 5.19 -9.57 12.66
CA ARG A 38 4.19 -9.85 13.70
C ARG A 38 3.72 -11.30 13.69
N LEU A 39 3.55 -11.90 12.50
CA LEU A 39 3.02 -13.26 12.35
C LEU A 39 4.08 -14.35 12.52
N TYR A 40 5.28 -14.12 12.00
CA TYR A 40 6.31 -15.15 11.86
C TYR A 40 7.60 -14.83 12.62
N GLY A 41 7.70 -13.64 13.22
CA GLY A 41 8.95 -13.16 13.81
C GLY A 41 9.92 -12.61 12.75
N PRO A 42 11.17 -12.29 13.14
CA PRO A 42 12.14 -11.76 12.20
C PRO A 42 12.46 -12.77 11.08
N PRO A 43 12.77 -12.30 9.86
CA PRO A 43 13.20 -13.18 8.79
C PRO A 43 14.53 -13.87 9.13
N ASP A 44 14.80 -15.00 8.49
CA ASP A 44 16.10 -15.66 8.60
C ASP A 44 17.21 -14.89 7.86
N ARG A 45 18.44 -15.40 7.92
CA ARG A 45 19.62 -14.78 7.28
C ARG A 45 19.47 -14.56 5.76
N ASP A 46 18.57 -15.29 5.12
CA ASP A 46 18.30 -15.23 3.69
C ASP A 46 17.10 -14.29 3.39
N GLY A 47 16.53 -13.65 4.41
CA GLY A 47 15.38 -12.75 4.30
C GLY A 47 14.04 -13.48 4.26
N ILE A 48 13.98 -14.77 4.59
CA ILE A 48 12.78 -15.59 4.47
C ILE A 48 12.05 -15.68 5.81
N PHE A 49 10.78 -15.31 5.84
CA PHE A 49 9.88 -15.56 6.95
C PHE A 49 9.45 -17.04 6.96
N ARG A 50 9.70 -17.74 8.06
CA ARG A 50 9.32 -19.15 8.22
C ARG A 50 8.25 -19.28 9.29
N GLY A 51 7.15 -19.93 8.93
CA GLY A 51 6.08 -20.26 9.87
C GLY A 51 6.55 -21.19 10.99
N PRO A 52 5.81 -21.26 12.11
CA PRO A 52 6.07 -22.25 13.14
C PRO A 52 6.07 -23.65 12.50
N PRO A 53 6.90 -24.58 13.01
CA PRO A 53 6.92 -25.95 12.50
C PRO A 53 5.49 -26.49 12.50
N ILE A 54 5.05 -27.01 11.36
CA ILE A 54 3.82 -27.80 11.32
C ILE A 54 4.08 -29.03 12.19
N HIS A 55 3.70 -28.97 13.46
CA HIS A 55 3.56 -30.18 14.25
C HIS A 55 2.61 -31.04 13.45
N GLU A 56 3.12 -32.14 12.92
CA GLU A 56 2.32 -33.17 12.26
C GLU A 56 1.11 -33.38 13.15
N ARG A 57 -0.05 -32.92 12.66
CA ARG A 57 -1.30 -33.10 13.37
C ARG A 57 -1.46 -34.61 13.35
N GLY A 58 -1.14 -35.24 14.49
CA GLY A 58 -0.94 -36.68 14.61
C GLY A 58 -1.99 -37.42 13.80
N GLU A 59 -1.51 -38.40 13.04
CA GLU A 59 -2.27 -39.40 12.30
C GLU A 59 -3.61 -39.65 13.01
N ARG A 60 -4.69 -39.07 12.49
CA ARG A 60 -6.03 -39.48 12.91
C ARG A 60 -6.41 -40.71 12.09
N ARG A 61 -5.94 -41.84 12.62
CA ARG A 61 -6.39 -43.23 12.43
C ARG A 61 -6.17 -43.87 11.09
#